data_AF-Q0U389-F1
#
_entry.id   AF-Q0U389-F1
#
_cell.length_a   1.000
_cell.length_b   1.000
_cell.length_c   1.000
_cell.angle_alpha   90.00
_cell.angle_beta   90.00
_cell.angle_gamma   90.00
#
_symmetry.space_group_name_H-M   'P 1'
#
loop_
_entity.id
_entity.type
_entity.pdbx_description
1 polymer ?
#
loop_
_entity_poly.entity_id
_entity_poly.type
_entity_poly.pdbx_seq_one_letter_code
_entity_poly.pdbx_strand_id
1 'polypeptide(L)'
;MGCTKYIRFNTSVEEAHWDDEKRRWKVDVKVTGGKDAEFNPQYSIDCDFLVSAVGQLNQPRFPDIEGLEDFQGKIMHSARWDWSHSLEGKKVGIIGNDGEENGLWEKLTPDYNPGCKRVIISDDYYPAVADPKTTLETNKIARITPTGIQLENGTTYEHDIIVLATGFRTVEFMYPIKITGTGGRSLEQIWEKGASALYGTTVPSLPNFGMFYGPNTNLGHNSIILMIEAQSRYLNTLVSAVLDARNRGQRIGLTPRSDRTDAFNQQIQEILQNSSFADPKCGSWYKNKDGKITNNWSGTVVEYQEMLSKVDWEDFETTVGEREGERARDEDWEGAGGDGGEQHGVGAGDVECGCGGRGVGV
;
A
#
# COMPACT_ATOMS: atom_id res chain seq x y z
N MET A 1 -12.66 -8.32 -20.54
CA MET A 1 -13.88 -7.51 -20.32
C MET A 1 -14.77 -8.27 -19.35
N GLY A 2 -15.12 -7.70 -18.20
CA GLY A 2 -15.92 -8.38 -17.18
C GLY A 2 -15.73 -7.85 -15.76
N CYS A 3 -14.59 -7.21 -15.47
CA CYS A 3 -14.29 -6.68 -14.13
C CYS A 3 -14.97 -5.32 -13.86
N THR A 4 -15.29 -4.53 -14.89
CA THR A 4 -15.79 -3.16 -14.74
C THR A 4 -17.10 -3.07 -13.94
N LYS A 5 -17.97 -4.08 -14.02
CA LYS A 5 -19.21 -4.15 -13.21
C LYS A 5 -18.97 -4.26 -11.70
N TYR A 6 -17.75 -4.60 -11.29
CA TYR A 6 -17.34 -4.69 -9.88
C TYR A 6 -16.49 -3.49 -9.44
N ILE A 7 -16.24 -2.51 -10.32
CA ILE A 7 -15.40 -1.35 -10.05
C ILE A 7 -16.29 -0.11 -9.96
N ARG A 8 -16.10 0.67 -8.89
CA ARG A 8 -16.66 2.02 -8.77
C ARG A 8 -15.54 3.00 -9.10
N PHE A 9 -15.65 3.66 -10.25
CA PHE A 9 -14.72 4.72 -10.67
C PHE A 9 -15.13 6.06 -10.07
N ASN A 10 -14.24 7.06 -10.11
CA ASN A 10 -14.52 8.39 -9.57
C ASN A 10 -14.89 8.33 -8.08
N THR A 11 -14.19 7.48 -7.33
CA THR A 11 -14.36 7.35 -5.88
C THR A 11 -13.01 7.18 -5.20
N SER A 12 -12.82 7.77 -4.04
CA SER A 12 -11.67 7.56 -3.17
C SER A 12 -12.12 6.96 -1.84
N VAL A 13 -11.41 5.93 -1.36
CA VAL A 13 -11.54 5.48 0.03
C VAL A 13 -10.82 6.51 0.89
N GLU A 14 -11.49 7.01 1.92
CA GLU A 14 -10.91 8.00 2.85
C GLU A 14 -10.54 7.33 4.18
N GLU A 15 -11.38 6.41 4.65
CA GLU A 15 -11.22 5.73 5.94
C GLU A 15 -11.69 4.27 5.87
N ALA A 16 -11.01 3.40 6.62
CA ALA A 16 -11.44 2.03 6.86
C ALA A 16 -11.25 1.69 8.35
N HIS A 17 -12.33 1.23 8.99
CA HIS A 17 -12.35 0.91 10.42
C HIS A 17 -12.83 -0.53 10.63
N TRP A 18 -12.04 -1.31 11.37
CA TRP A 18 -12.43 -2.65 11.80
C TRP A 18 -13.37 -2.59 13.00
N ASP A 19 -14.57 -3.16 12.85
CA ASP A 19 -15.53 -3.34 13.94
C ASP A 19 -15.26 -4.69 14.63
N ASP A 20 -14.71 -4.63 15.85
CA ASP A 20 -14.41 -5.84 16.62
C ASP A 20 -15.66 -6.66 16.92
N GLU A 21 -16.79 -6.05 17.29
CA GLU A 21 -18.00 -6.82 17.60
C GLU A 21 -18.53 -7.56 16.36
N LYS A 22 -18.59 -6.86 15.22
CA LYS A 22 -19.14 -7.42 13.98
C LYS A 22 -18.15 -8.29 13.20
N ARG A 23 -16.85 -8.16 13.49
CA ARG A 23 -15.73 -8.71 12.71
C ARG A 23 -15.81 -8.33 11.22
N ARG A 24 -16.04 -7.04 10.95
CA ARG A 24 -16.17 -6.50 9.59
C ARG A 24 -15.47 -5.17 9.49
N TRP A 25 -15.00 -4.85 8.30
CA TRP A 25 -14.52 -3.52 7.94
C TRP A 25 -15.69 -2.65 7.55
N LYS A 26 -15.77 -1.45 8.11
CA LYS A 26 -16.55 -0.34 7.58
C LYS A 26 -15.61 0.57 6.79
N VAL A 27 -15.94 0.84 5.53
CA VAL A 27 -15.11 1.60 4.60
C VAL A 27 -15.87 2.83 4.13
N ASP A 28 -15.34 4.02 4.42
CA ASP A 28 -15.93 5.29 4.02
C ASP A 28 -15.33 5.76 2.69
N VAL A 29 -16.22 6.04 1.74
CA VAL A 29 -15.88 6.33 0.36
C VAL A 29 -16.44 7.69 -0.03
N LYS A 30 -15.59 8.53 -0.60
CA LYS A 30 -15.94 9.81 -1.20
C LYS A 30 -16.10 9.66 -2.71
N VAL A 31 -17.12 10.29 -3.28
CA VAL A 31 -17.34 10.33 -4.73
C VAL A 31 -16.62 11.56 -5.30
N THR A 32 -15.71 11.34 -6.24
CA THR A 32 -14.82 12.33 -6.85
C THR A 32 -15.21 12.58 -8.30
N GLY A 33 -16.26 13.39 -8.49
CA GLY A 33 -16.70 13.87 -9.80
C GLY A 33 -17.87 13.09 -10.41
N GLY A 34 -18.38 13.60 -11.53
CA GLY A 34 -19.62 13.13 -12.16
C GLY A 34 -20.88 13.64 -11.45
N LYS A 35 -22.04 13.42 -12.08
CA LYS A 35 -23.35 13.83 -11.53
C LYS A 35 -23.65 13.18 -10.19
N ASP A 36 -23.14 11.97 -9.96
CA ASP A 36 -23.38 11.23 -8.72
C ASP A 36 -22.82 11.95 -7.48
N ALA A 37 -21.72 12.71 -7.64
CA ALA A 37 -21.16 13.51 -6.55
C ALA A 37 -22.08 14.65 -6.07
N GLU A 38 -23.02 15.10 -6.89
CA GLU A 38 -23.99 16.16 -6.54
C GLU A 38 -25.09 15.64 -5.60
N PHE A 39 -25.41 14.34 -5.67
CA PHE A 39 -26.52 13.73 -4.94
C PHE A 39 -26.07 12.81 -3.80
N ASN A 40 -24.91 12.18 -3.94
CA ASN A 40 -24.35 11.29 -2.93
C ASN A 40 -22.82 11.45 -2.84
N PRO A 41 -22.32 12.52 -2.20
CA PRO A 41 -20.90 12.83 -2.17
C PRO A 41 -20.07 11.85 -1.34
N GLN A 42 -20.70 11.07 -0.46
CA GLN A 42 -20.03 10.10 0.41
C GLN A 42 -20.98 8.98 0.84
N TYR A 43 -20.47 7.76 0.92
CA TYR A 43 -21.19 6.61 1.47
C TYR A 43 -20.23 5.65 2.20
N SER A 44 -20.78 4.73 3.00
CA SER A 44 -20.02 3.64 3.64
C SER A 44 -20.35 2.28 3.01
N ILE A 45 -19.36 1.37 2.99
CA ILE A 45 -19.54 -0.04 2.62
C ILE A 45 -19.00 -0.91 3.75
N ASP A 46 -19.73 -1.96 4.12
CA ASP A 46 -19.19 -2.99 5.00
C ASP A 46 -18.64 -4.18 4.20
N CYS A 47 -17.48 -4.71 4.58
CA CYS A 47 -16.93 -5.94 4.01
C CYS A 47 -16.31 -6.86 5.07
N ASP A 48 -16.32 -8.17 4.79
CA ASP A 48 -15.77 -9.17 5.72
C ASP A 48 -14.23 -9.23 5.63
N PHE A 49 -13.67 -8.89 4.47
CA PHE A 49 -12.24 -8.83 4.20
C PHE A 49 -11.93 -7.60 3.34
N LEU A 50 -10.88 -6.87 3.69
CA LEU A 50 -10.42 -5.69 2.98
C LEU A 50 -9.06 -5.96 2.32
N VAL A 51 -8.95 -5.78 1.00
CA VAL A 51 -7.68 -5.87 0.28
C VAL A 51 -7.31 -4.51 -0.30
N SER A 52 -6.19 -3.95 0.14
CA SER A 52 -5.63 -2.73 -0.43
C SER A 52 -4.80 -3.03 -1.69
N ALA A 53 -5.12 -2.34 -2.79
CA ALA A 53 -4.41 -2.46 -4.07
C ALA A 53 -3.94 -1.09 -4.59
N VAL A 54 -3.69 -0.13 -3.69
CA VAL A 54 -3.40 1.26 -4.04
C VAL A 54 -1.99 1.49 -4.61
N GLY A 55 -1.09 0.53 -4.40
CA GLY A 55 0.31 0.61 -4.83
C GLY A 55 1.14 1.62 -4.02
N GLN A 56 2.45 1.65 -4.30
CA GLN A 56 3.42 2.49 -3.59
C GLN A 56 3.79 3.78 -4.35
N LEU A 57 3.48 3.85 -5.65
CA LEU A 57 3.92 4.91 -6.58
C LEU A 57 2.73 5.65 -7.20
N ASN A 58 1.84 6.19 -6.34
CA ASN A 58 0.55 6.75 -6.76
C ASN A 58 0.36 8.24 -6.40
N GLN A 59 0.99 8.70 -5.31
CA GLN A 59 0.92 10.09 -4.82
C GLN A 59 2.17 10.88 -5.22
N PRO A 60 2.07 11.81 -6.18
CA PRO A 60 3.20 12.62 -6.63
C PRO A 60 3.84 13.40 -5.47
N ARG A 61 5.17 13.48 -5.46
CA ARG A 61 5.90 14.28 -4.48
C ARG A 61 6.26 15.61 -5.10
N PHE A 62 5.56 16.66 -4.70
CA PHE A 62 5.95 18.02 -5.01
C PHE A 62 7.13 18.43 -4.11
N PRO A 63 8.18 19.05 -4.67
CA PRO A 63 9.33 19.48 -3.89
C PRO A 63 8.97 20.72 -3.07
N ASP A 64 9.60 20.86 -1.91
CA ASP A 64 9.50 22.05 -1.07
C ASP A 64 10.65 23.00 -1.46
N ILE A 65 10.39 23.85 -2.46
CA ILE A 65 11.36 24.83 -2.98
C ILE A 65 10.70 26.21 -2.82
N GLU A 66 11.42 27.14 -2.20
CA GLU A 66 10.96 28.53 -2.03
C GLU A 66 10.52 29.12 -3.37
N GLY A 67 9.36 29.80 -3.39
CA GLY A 67 8.84 30.53 -4.55
C GLY A 67 8.27 29.65 -5.67
N LEU A 68 8.10 28.34 -5.46
CA LEU A 68 7.54 27.44 -6.46
C LEU A 68 6.15 27.90 -6.93
N GLU A 69 5.31 28.35 -6.00
CA GLU A 69 3.98 28.91 -6.23
C GLU A 69 3.98 30.27 -6.94
N ASP A 70 5.10 31.00 -6.94
CA ASP A 70 5.22 32.33 -7.52
C ASP A 70 5.57 32.31 -9.02
N PHE A 71 5.95 31.14 -9.55
CA PHE A 71 6.30 30.98 -10.97
C PHE A 71 5.10 31.32 -11.88
N GLN A 72 5.30 32.27 -12.79
CA GLN A 72 4.24 32.76 -13.68
C GLN A 72 4.04 31.87 -14.91
N GLY A 73 4.99 30.96 -15.19
CA GLY A 73 4.87 29.98 -16.25
C GLY A 73 4.06 28.75 -15.85
N LYS A 74 4.15 27.69 -16.66
CA LYS A 74 3.44 26.43 -16.38
C LYS A 74 4.26 25.52 -15.48
N ILE A 75 3.69 25.07 -14.36
CA ILE A 75 4.21 23.93 -13.59
C ILE A 75 3.39 22.69 -13.91
N MET A 76 4.06 21.57 -14.13
CA MET A 76 3.41 20.26 -14.19
C MET A 76 4.28 19.19 -13.54
N HIS A 77 3.67 18.22 -12.89
CA HIS A 77 4.36 17.03 -12.41
C HIS A 77 4.28 15.94 -13.48
N SER A 78 5.35 15.18 -13.68
CA SER A 78 5.42 14.07 -14.68
C SER A 78 4.24 13.08 -14.56
N ALA A 79 3.86 12.72 -13.33
CA ALA A 79 2.69 11.89 -13.02
C ALA A 79 1.30 12.56 -13.18
N ARG A 80 1.25 13.87 -13.49
CA ARG A 80 0.03 14.67 -13.70
C ARG A 80 0.24 15.58 -14.91
N TRP A 81 0.59 14.96 -16.03
CA TRP A 81 0.93 15.65 -17.26
C TRP A 81 -0.27 16.37 -17.86
N ASP A 82 -0.08 17.63 -18.26
CA ASP A 82 -1.09 18.43 -18.94
C ASP A 82 -0.86 18.42 -20.45
N TRP A 83 -1.62 17.59 -21.15
CA TRP A 83 -1.53 17.41 -22.60
C TRP A 83 -2.04 18.60 -23.43
N SER A 84 -2.65 19.61 -22.80
CA SER A 84 -3.14 20.80 -23.51
C SER A 84 -2.03 21.83 -23.78
N HIS A 85 -0.88 21.71 -23.11
CA HIS A 85 0.24 22.63 -23.26
C HIS A 85 1.29 22.11 -24.26
N SER A 86 1.54 22.87 -25.33
CA SER A 86 2.63 22.58 -26.27
C SER A 86 3.99 22.96 -25.66
N LEU A 87 5.01 22.13 -25.94
CA LEU A 87 6.41 22.40 -25.62
C LEU A 87 7.15 23.11 -26.76
N GLU A 88 6.54 23.26 -27.94
CA GLU A 88 7.18 23.82 -29.11
C GLU A 88 7.60 25.29 -28.89
N GLY A 89 8.89 25.57 -29.12
CA GLY A 89 9.46 26.90 -28.93
C GLY A 89 9.58 27.38 -27.47
N LYS A 90 9.39 26.48 -26.49
CA LYS A 90 9.44 26.81 -25.06
C LYS A 90 10.78 26.47 -24.41
N LYS A 91 11.19 27.27 -23.43
CA LYS A 91 12.27 26.94 -22.49
C LYS A 91 11.67 26.09 -21.37
N VAL A 92 12.10 24.82 -21.29
CA VAL A 92 11.57 23.85 -20.33
C VAL A 92 12.64 23.50 -19.31
N GLY A 93 12.37 23.73 -18.03
CA GLY A 93 13.18 23.22 -16.92
C GLY A 93 12.64 21.88 -16.44
N ILE A 94 13.51 20.90 -16.20
CA ILE A 94 13.14 19.60 -15.63
C ILE A 94 13.87 19.44 -14.30
N ILE A 95 13.11 19.29 -13.22
CA ILE A 95 13.64 19.06 -11.86
C ILE A 95 13.39 17.60 -11.50
N GLY A 96 14.43 16.78 -11.38
CA GLY A 96 14.25 15.38 -10.95
C GLY A 96 15.29 14.40 -11.45
N ASN A 97 16.57 14.71 -11.25
CA ASN A 97 17.67 13.78 -11.46
C ASN A 97 18.79 14.06 -10.44
N ASP A 98 19.33 13.02 -9.82
CA ASP A 98 20.50 13.15 -8.95
C ASP A 98 21.77 13.00 -9.80
N GLY A 99 22.64 14.02 -9.82
CA GLY A 99 23.96 13.95 -10.44
C GLY A 99 24.87 15.05 -9.88
N GLU A 100 26.16 14.74 -9.67
CA GLU A 100 27.16 15.67 -9.11
C GLU A 100 28.41 15.77 -10.01
N GLU A 101 28.87 17.02 -10.22
CA GLU A 101 30.15 17.58 -10.73
C GLU A 101 31.05 16.85 -11.78
N ASN A 102 32.21 17.43 -12.11
CA ASN A 102 32.55 18.09 -13.39
C ASN A 102 32.75 17.28 -14.70
N GLY A 103 32.07 17.72 -15.77
CA GLY A 103 32.13 17.08 -17.10
C GLY A 103 30.95 16.13 -17.30
N LEU A 104 30.47 15.98 -18.53
CA LEU A 104 29.18 15.30 -18.78
C LEU A 104 29.18 13.85 -18.26
N TRP A 105 30.30 13.13 -18.41
CA TRP A 105 30.42 11.76 -17.90
C TRP A 105 30.50 11.69 -16.38
N GLU A 106 31.27 12.58 -15.74
CA GLU A 106 31.37 12.61 -14.28
C GLU A 106 30.01 12.98 -13.67
N LYS A 107 29.34 14.01 -14.20
CA LYS A 107 27.99 14.43 -13.78
C LYS A 107 26.93 13.34 -13.90
N LEU A 108 27.12 12.42 -14.85
CA LEU A 108 26.19 11.34 -15.15
C LEU A 108 26.63 9.99 -14.55
N THR A 109 27.81 9.91 -13.94
CA THR A 109 28.32 8.69 -13.31
C THR A 109 27.98 8.72 -11.83
N PRO A 110 27.06 7.87 -11.35
CA PRO A 110 26.74 7.84 -9.94
C PRO A 110 27.90 7.32 -9.09
N ASP A 111 28.05 7.84 -7.89
CA ASP A 111 29.13 7.50 -6.94
C ASP A 111 28.74 6.42 -5.91
N TYR A 112 27.59 5.77 -6.13
CA TYR A 112 27.05 4.68 -5.33
C TYR A 112 27.15 3.32 -6.05
N ASN A 113 27.06 2.23 -5.28
CA ASN A 113 27.15 0.87 -5.79
C ASN A 113 26.02 0.57 -6.80
N PRO A 114 26.35 -0.10 -7.92
CA PRO A 114 25.36 -0.60 -8.86
C PRO A 114 24.25 -1.40 -8.16
N GLY A 115 23.00 -1.11 -8.54
CA GLY A 115 21.82 -1.73 -7.96
C GLY A 115 21.29 -1.08 -6.68
N CYS A 116 21.95 -0.06 -6.11
CA CYS A 116 21.38 0.67 -4.98
C CYS A 116 20.04 1.35 -5.34
N LYS A 117 19.94 1.88 -6.56
CA LYS A 117 18.70 2.34 -7.17
C LYS A 117 18.33 1.40 -8.33
N ARG A 118 17.04 1.34 -8.68
CA ARG A 118 16.57 0.58 -9.85
C ARG A 118 17.23 1.12 -11.11
N VAL A 119 17.80 0.22 -11.91
CA VAL A 119 18.39 0.58 -13.20
C VAL A 119 17.28 1.05 -14.14
N ILE A 120 17.43 2.26 -14.67
CA ILE A 120 16.56 2.83 -15.70
C ILE A 120 17.22 2.54 -17.04
N ILE A 121 16.47 1.94 -17.96
CA ILE A 121 16.94 1.60 -19.30
C ILE A 121 16.32 2.62 -20.26
N SER A 122 17.17 3.31 -21.03
CA SER A 122 16.74 4.27 -22.04
C SER A 122 17.79 4.37 -23.13
N ASP A 123 17.35 4.29 -24.38
CA ASP A 123 18.20 4.56 -25.55
C ASP A 123 18.33 6.07 -25.82
N ASP A 124 17.40 6.87 -25.29
CA ASP A 124 17.25 8.30 -25.63
C ASP A 124 17.90 9.25 -24.61
N TYR A 125 18.17 8.79 -23.38
CA TYR A 125 18.63 9.66 -22.30
C TYR A 125 19.98 10.33 -22.61
N TYR A 126 21.02 9.56 -22.92
CA TYR A 126 22.34 10.14 -23.22
C TYR A 126 22.34 10.98 -24.51
N PRO A 127 21.68 10.57 -25.61
CA PRO A 127 21.49 11.44 -26.77
C PRO A 127 20.79 12.77 -26.45
N ALA A 128 19.73 12.74 -25.63
CA ALA A 128 19.00 13.95 -25.25
C ALA A 128 19.85 14.91 -24.41
N VAL A 129 20.67 14.38 -23.49
CA VAL A 129 21.58 15.18 -22.67
C VAL A 129 22.75 15.76 -23.49
N ALA A 130 23.17 15.06 -24.55
CA ALA A 130 24.22 15.52 -25.46
C ALA A 130 23.74 16.52 -26.53
N ASP A 131 22.42 16.71 -26.70
CA ASP A 131 21.88 17.66 -27.67
C ASP A 131 22.31 19.10 -27.33
N PRO A 132 22.76 19.91 -28.31
CA PRO A 132 23.16 21.30 -28.09
C PRO A 132 22.07 22.21 -27.49
N LYS A 133 20.80 21.80 -27.55
CA LYS A 133 19.67 22.51 -26.94
C LYS A 133 19.48 22.19 -25.45
N THR A 134 20.17 21.17 -24.94
CA THR A 134 20.05 20.71 -23.56
C THR A 134 21.18 21.27 -22.70
N THR A 135 20.86 21.68 -21.48
CA THR A 135 21.85 22.06 -20.47
C THR A 135 21.64 21.18 -19.24
N LEU A 136 22.69 20.43 -18.87
CA LEU A 136 22.70 19.63 -17.63
C LEU A 136 23.22 20.48 -16.47
N GLU A 137 22.30 20.85 -15.59
CA GLU A 137 22.58 21.61 -14.38
C GLU A 137 22.61 20.69 -13.15
N THR A 138 23.67 20.80 -12.35
CA THR A 138 23.92 19.97 -11.14
C THR A 138 24.07 20.82 -9.88
N ASN A 139 24.09 22.16 -9.99
CA ASN A 139 24.09 23.05 -8.84
C ASN A 139 22.74 22.98 -8.09
N LYS A 140 22.78 23.22 -6.79
CA LYS A 140 21.58 23.27 -5.95
C LYS A 140 20.68 24.44 -6.35
N ILE A 141 19.37 24.18 -6.31
CA ILE A 141 18.33 25.20 -6.51
C ILE A 141 18.22 26.01 -5.22
N ALA A 142 18.36 27.34 -5.32
CA ALA A 142 18.12 28.24 -4.21
C ALA A 142 16.62 28.52 -4.05
N ARG A 143 15.94 28.86 -5.15
CA ARG A 143 14.50 29.13 -5.19
C ARG A 143 13.99 29.12 -6.63
N ILE A 144 12.66 29.08 -6.77
CA ILE A 144 11.97 29.41 -8.01
C ILE A 144 11.65 30.91 -7.99
N THR A 145 11.86 31.57 -9.12
CA THR A 145 11.53 33.00 -9.31
C THR A 145 10.26 33.12 -10.15
N PRO A 146 9.65 34.32 -10.27
CA PRO A 146 8.49 34.49 -11.13
C PRO A 146 8.71 34.07 -12.60
N THR A 147 9.95 34.03 -13.09
CA THR A 147 10.28 33.73 -14.49
C THR A 147 11.15 32.49 -14.69
N GLY A 148 11.57 31.79 -13.63
CA GLY A 148 12.46 30.64 -13.80
C GLY A 148 13.06 30.06 -12.53
N ILE A 149 14.25 29.48 -12.65
CA ILE A 149 14.95 28.76 -11.57
C ILE A 149 16.23 29.51 -11.21
N GLN A 150 16.41 29.82 -9.93
CA GLN A 150 17.64 30.40 -9.40
C GLN A 150 18.44 29.35 -8.63
N LEU A 151 19.74 29.29 -8.88
CA LEU A 151 20.69 28.40 -8.23
C LEU A 151 21.42 29.10 -7.08
N GLU A 152 21.97 28.32 -6.15
CA GLU A 152 22.75 28.83 -5.01
C GLU A 152 24.00 29.61 -5.43
N ASN A 153 24.57 29.30 -6.60
CA ASN A 153 25.73 30.02 -7.16
C ASN A 153 25.36 31.38 -7.79
N GLY A 154 24.09 31.79 -7.72
CA GLY A 154 23.58 33.06 -8.25
C GLY A 154 23.09 33.00 -9.69
N THR A 155 23.37 31.92 -10.44
CA THR A 155 22.90 31.74 -11.81
C THR A 155 21.38 31.61 -11.83
N THR A 156 20.73 32.22 -12.82
CA THR A 156 19.28 32.15 -13.02
C THR A 156 18.98 31.75 -14.45
N TYR A 157 18.11 30.75 -14.62
CA TYR A 157 17.60 30.32 -15.91
C TYR A 157 16.12 30.67 -16.04
N GLU A 158 15.76 31.42 -17.09
CA GLU A 158 14.36 31.70 -17.40
C GLU A 158 13.70 30.53 -18.10
N HIS A 159 12.49 30.17 -17.68
CA HIS A 159 11.72 29.07 -18.21
C HIS A 159 10.27 29.47 -18.45
N ASP A 160 9.67 28.95 -19.51
CA ASP A 160 8.23 29.04 -19.74
C ASP A 160 7.47 27.94 -18.99
N ILE A 161 8.14 26.80 -18.79
CA ILE A 161 7.56 25.58 -18.22
C ILE A 161 8.57 24.94 -17.26
N ILE A 162 8.09 24.50 -16.09
CA ILE A 162 8.83 23.66 -15.15
C ILE A 162 8.12 22.31 -15.03
N VAL A 163 8.85 21.24 -15.30
CA VAL A 163 8.42 19.85 -15.15
C VAL A 163 9.05 19.25 -13.89
N LEU A 164 8.20 18.82 -12.97
CA LEU A 164 8.60 18.14 -11.75
C LEU A 164 8.64 16.62 -12.00
N ALA A 165 9.85 16.09 -12.13
CA ALA A 165 10.18 14.67 -12.18
C ALA A 165 10.65 14.16 -10.79
N THR A 166 10.09 14.72 -9.72
CA THR A 166 10.52 14.55 -8.31
C THR A 166 9.97 13.29 -7.62
N GLY A 167 9.35 12.40 -8.39
CA GLY A 167 8.92 11.08 -7.92
C GLY A 167 7.61 11.08 -7.11
N PHE A 168 7.54 10.20 -6.11
CA PHE A 168 6.32 9.90 -5.35
C PHE A 168 6.60 9.83 -3.85
N ARG A 169 5.55 9.87 -3.03
CA ARG A 169 5.61 9.54 -1.60
C ARG A 169 5.69 8.02 -1.42
N THR A 170 6.89 7.45 -1.41
CA THR A 170 7.10 5.99 -1.49
C THR A 170 7.22 5.27 -0.15
N VAL A 171 7.43 6.00 0.94
CA VAL A 171 7.56 5.41 2.30
C VAL A 171 6.26 5.51 3.09
N GLU A 172 5.32 6.34 2.62
CA GLU A 172 3.98 6.54 3.20
C GLU A 172 2.99 5.58 2.55
N PHE A 173 3.15 4.29 2.82
CA PHE A 173 2.27 3.24 2.31
C PHE A 173 0.80 3.55 2.65
N MET A 174 -0.11 3.39 1.68
CA MET A 174 -1.56 3.60 1.80
C MET A 174 -2.03 5.04 2.09
N TYR A 175 -1.14 6.03 2.10
CA TYR A 175 -1.52 7.44 2.20
C TYR A 175 -2.46 7.85 1.04
N PRO A 176 -3.52 8.65 1.30
CA PRO A 176 -3.91 9.28 2.57
C PRO A 176 -4.99 8.50 3.37
N ILE A 177 -5.21 7.22 3.06
CA ILE A 177 -6.30 6.45 3.65
C ILE A 177 -6.04 6.22 5.14
N LYS A 178 -6.98 6.61 5.99
CA LYS A 178 -6.92 6.33 7.43
C LYS A 178 -7.40 4.90 7.67
N ILE A 179 -6.57 4.06 8.28
CA ILE A 179 -6.90 2.66 8.54
C ILE A 179 -6.77 2.39 10.04
N THR A 180 -7.86 1.92 10.64
CA THR A 180 -7.95 1.61 12.07
C THR A 180 -8.36 0.17 12.25
N GLY A 181 -7.55 -0.60 12.95
CA GLY A 181 -7.76 -2.02 13.20
C GLY A 181 -8.39 -2.32 14.56
N THR A 182 -8.16 -3.55 15.04
CA THR A 182 -8.67 -4.04 16.33
C THR A 182 -8.20 -3.17 17.50
N GLY A 183 -9.07 -2.98 18.49
CA GLY A 183 -8.79 -2.15 19.66
C GLY A 183 -8.55 -0.67 19.34
N GLY A 184 -8.99 -0.19 18.16
CA GLY A 184 -8.83 1.20 17.73
C GLY A 184 -7.39 1.58 17.34
N ARG A 185 -6.51 0.60 17.13
CA ARG A 185 -5.11 0.85 16.77
C ARG A 185 -4.98 1.28 15.31
N SER A 186 -4.41 2.46 15.07
CA SER A 186 -4.26 2.98 13.71
C SER A 186 -3.03 2.41 13.01
N LEU A 187 -3.07 2.37 11.68
CA LEU A 187 -1.94 1.95 10.85
C LEU A 187 -0.70 2.83 11.06
N GLU A 188 -0.90 4.14 11.24
CA GLU A 188 0.18 5.09 11.53
C GLU A 188 0.89 4.73 12.85
N GLN A 189 0.14 4.30 13.87
CA GLN A 189 0.70 3.81 15.12
C GLN A 189 1.43 2.46 14.95
N ILE A 190 0.92 1.58 14.09
CA ILE A 190 1.56 0.28 13.80
C ILE A 190 2.90 0.49 13.07
N TRP A 191 2.96 1.47 12.17
CA TRP A 191 4.12 1.73 11.30
C TRP A 191 4.98 2.92 11.73
N GLU A 192 4.84 3.40 12.97
CA GLU A 192 5.64 4.50 13.53
C GLU A 192 7.16 4.28 13.35
N LYS A 193 7.62 3.03 13.45
CA LYS A 193 9.04 2.61 13.29
C LYS A 193 9.38 2.13 11.87
N GLY A 194 8.60 2.54 10.88
CA GLY A 194 8.70 2.13 9.49
C GLY A 194 7.84 0.92 9.15
N ALA A 195 7.24 0.95 7.96
CA ALA A 195 6.26 -0.01 7.52
C ALA A 195 6.79 -1.46 7.52
N SER A 196 5.96 -2.38 8.00
CA SER A 196 6.20 -3.82 8.05
C SER A 196 4.90 -4.60 7.89
N ALA A 197 5.00 -5.79 7.33
CA ALA A 197 3.89 -6.72 7.17
C ALA A 197 4.42 -8.16 7.17
N LEU A 198 3.60 -9.12 7.59
CA LEU A 198 3.92 -10.52 7.39
C LEU A 198 3.83 -10.83 5.89
N TYR A 199 4.91 -11.36 5.34
CA TYR A 199 5.07 -11.65 3.91
C TYR A 199 4.82 -10.46 2.97
N GLY A 200 4.85 -9.23 3.50
CA GLY A 200 4.49 -8.03 2.75
C GLY A 200 3.01 -7.91 2.38
N THR A 201 2.11 -8.70 3.01
CA THR A 201 0.69 -8.78 2.62
C THR A 201 -0.29 -8.54 3.75
N THR A 202 -0.01 -8.96 4.98
CA THR A 202 -0.94 -8.84 6.12
C THR A 202 -0.29 -8.11 7.28
N VAL A 203 -1.05 -7.32 8.04
CA VAL A 203 -0.51 -6.44 9.08
C VAL A 203 -1.09 -6.83 10.44
N PRO A 204 -0.25 -7.00 11.48
CA PRO A 204 -0.75 -7.21 12.85
C PRO A 204 -1.72 -6.10 13.26
N SER A 205 -2.68 -6.46 14.12
CA SER A 205 -3.77 -5.57 14.53
C SER A 205 -4.73 -5.14 13.42
N LEU A 206 -4.58 -5.57 12.16
CA LEU A 206 -5.58 -5.38 11.10
C LEU A 206 -6.20 -6.74 10.71
N PRO A 207 -7.28 -7.19 11.37
CA PRO A 207 -7.89 -8.48 11.06
C PRO A 207 -8.54 -8.48 9.68
N ASN A 208 -8.54 -9.63 9.00
CA ASN A 208 -9.13 -9.80 7.66
C ASN A 208 -8.68 -8.71 6.66
N PHE A 209 -7.43 -8.30 6.76
CA PHE A 209 -6.86 -7.28 5.92
C PHE A 209 -5.67 -7.83 5.13
N GLY A 210 -5.63 -7.50 3.86
CA GLY A 210 -4.53 -7.82 2.95
C GLY A 210 -4.11 -6.59 2.15
N MET A 211 -2.89 -6.63 1.62
CA MET A 211 -2.41 -5.64 0.66
C MET A 211 -1.59 -6.30 -0.45
N PHE A 212 -1.72 -5.76 -1.65
CA PHE A 212 -0.77 -6.03 -2.72
C PHE A 212 0.36 -5.04 -2.67
N TYR A 213 1.56 -5.52 -3.01
CA TYR A 213 2.75 -4.70 -3.12
C TYR A 213 3.00 -3.89 -1.84
N GLY A 214 2.96 -4.58 -0.69
CA GLY A 214 3.24 -4.00 0.63
C GLY A 214 4.73 -3.86 0.92
N PRO A 215 5.09 -3.52 2.17
CA PRO A 215 6.47 -3.37 2.61
C PRO A 215 7.32 -4.62 2.31
N ASN A 216 8.58 -4.41 1.97
CA ASN A 216 9.57 -5.45 1.67
C ASN A 216 9.20 -6.38 0.48
N THR A 217 8.49 -5.87 -0.53
CA THR A 217 8.10 -6.64 -1.73
C THR A 217 8.56 -6.03 -3.05
N ASN A 218 9.15 -4.82 -3.03
CA ASN A 218 9.68 -4.17 -4.21
C ASN A 218 10.94 -4.88 -4.74
N LEU A 219 11.10 -4.91 -6.06
CA LEU A 219 12.20 -5.59 -6.74
C LEU A 219 13.07 -4.58 -7.50
N GLY A 220 14.39 -4.80 -7.47
CA GLY A 220 15.35 -3.99 -8.23
C GLY A 220 15.47 -4.36 -9.71
N HIS A 221 15.21 -5.61 -10.08
CA HIS A 221 15.58 -6.19 -11.39
C HIS A 221 14.50 -7.06 -12.06
N ASN A 222 13.47 -7.48 -11.33
CA ASN A 222 12.36 -8.29 -11.85
C ASN A 222 11.04 -7.52 -11.89
N SER A 223 10.03 -8.14 -12.51
CA SER A 223 8.66 -7.61 -12.57
C SER A 223 7.93 -7.86 -11.26
N ILE A 224 7.35 -6.79 -10.70
CA ILE A 224 6.48 -6.84 -9.52
C ILE A 224 5.19 -7.66 -9.76
N ILE A 225 4.80 -7.88 -11.02
CA ILE A 225 3.63 -8.68 -11.38
C ILE A 225 3.76 -10.10 -10.80
N LEU A 226 4.97 -10.67 -10.83
CA LEU A 226 5.23 -12.01 -10.31
C LEU A 226 5.01 -12.10 -8.79
N MET A 227 5.30 -11.00 -8.07
CA MET A 227 5.03 -10.87 -6.64
C MET A 227 3.53 -10.77 -6.40
N ILE A 228 2.85 -9.87 -7.14
CA ILE A 228 1.41 -9.62 -7.00
C ILE A 228 0.59 -10.88 -7.30
N GLU A 229 0.98 -11.68 -8.29
CA GLU A 229 0.31 -12.96 -8.59
C GLU A 229 0.43 -13.96 -7.43
N ALA A 230 1.59 -14.04 -6.78
CA ALA A 230 1.79 -14.87 -5.59
C ALA A 230 0.93 -14.37 -4.42
N GLN A 231 0.96 -13.06 -4.16
CA GLN A 231 0.14 -12.40 -3.14
C GLN A 231 -1.35 -12.62 -3.40
N SER A 232 -1.79 -12.58 -4.66
CA SER A 232 -3.20 -12.78 -5.03
C SER A 232 -3.68 -14.17 -4.68
N ARG A 233 -2.91 -15.22 -5.01
CA ARG A 233 -3.24 -16.60 -4.65
C ARG A 233 -3.26 -16.82 -3.13
N TYR A 234 -2.26 -16.25 -2.44
CA TYR A 234 -2.16 -16.32 -0.98
C TYR A 234 -3.35 -15.65 -0.29
N LEU A 235 -3.61 -14.37 -0.61
CA LEU A 235 -4.72 -13.61 -0.04
C LEU A 235 -6.09 -14.22 -0.38
N ASN A 236 -6.27 -14.78 -1.58
CA ASN A 236 -7.52 -15.45 -1.93
C ASN A 236 -7.81 -16.66 -1.02
N THR A 237 -6.77 -17.35 -0.54
CA THR A 237 -6.92 -18.46 0.42
C THR A 237 -7.41 -17.94 1.78
N LEU A 238 -6.86 -16.82 2.26
CA LEU A 238 -7.31 -16.16 3.49
C LEU A 238 -8.77 -15.67 3.37
N VAL A 239 -9.10 -15.02 2.25
CA VAL A 239 -10.47 -14.56 1.93
C VAL A 239 -11.43 -15.76 1.94
N SER A 240 -11.05 -16.88 1.34
CA SER A 240 -11.88 -18.09 1.29
C SER A 240 -12.19 -18.61 2.70
N ALA A 241 -11.20 -18.63 3.61
CA ALA A 241 -11.43 -19.05 4.99
C ALA A 241 -12.45 -18.18 5.74
N VAL A 242 -12.41 -16.85 5.53
CA VAL A 242 -13.38 -15.92 6.11
C VAL A 242 -14.78 -16.13 5.52
N LEU A 243 -14.88 -16.32 4.20
CA LEU A 243 -16.15 -16.59 3.53
C LEU A 243 -16.75 -17.95 3.92
N ASP A 244 -15.92 -18.97 4.12
CA ASP A 244 -16.35 -20.29 4.58
C ASP A 244 -16.91 -20.23 6.00
N ALA A 245 -16.27 -19.48 6.90
CA ALA A 245 -16.80 -19.22 8.24
C ALA A 245 -18.16 -18.50 8.16
N ARG A 246 -18.27 -17.49 7.29
CA ARG A 246 -19.52 -16.77 7.03
C ARG A 246 -20.64 -17.70 6.56
N ASN A 247 -20.35 -18.59 5.62
CA ASN A 247 -21.31 -19.55 5.10
C ASN A 247 -21.78 -20.57 6.17
N ARG A 248 -20.98 -20.77 7.23
CA ARG A 248 -21.35 -21.58 8.42
C ARG A 248 -22.04 -20.76 9.51
N GLY A 249 -22.44 -19.51 9.24
CA GLY A 249 -23.09 -18.62 10.21
C GLY A 249 -22.15 -18.07 11.28
N GLN A 250 -20.84 -18.10 11.05
CA GLN A 250 -19.82 -17.54 11.94
C GLN A 250 -19.24 -16.26 11.36
N ARG A 251 -18.69 -15.40 12.21
CA ARG A 251 -17.83 -14.30 11.80
C ARG A 251 -16.50 -14.48 12.48
N ILE A 252 -15.40 -14.32 11.74
CA ILE A 252 -14.06 -14.50 12.27
C ILE A 252 -13.17 -13.31 11.91
N GLY A 253 -12.18 -13.02 12.74
CA GLY A 253 -11.07 -12.13 12.43
C GLY A 253 -9.76 -12.91 12.36
N LEU A 254 -9.14 -12.96 11.19
CA LEU A 254 -7.81 -13.54 10.96
C LEU A 254 -6.77 -12.44 11.03
N THR A 255 -5.85 -12.52 12.00
CA THR A 255 -4.79 -11.52 12.21
C THR A 255 -3.44 -12.22 12.21
N PRO A 256 -2.43 -11.73 11.46
CA PRO A 256 -1.10 -12.32 11.54
C PRO A 256 -0.49 -12.08 12.92
N ARG A 257 0.23 -13.06 13.45
CA ARG A 257 0.90 -12.94 14.73
C ARG A 257 2.02 -11.89 14.66
N SER A 258 2.11 -11.07 15.71
CA SER A 258 3.13 -10.01 15.80
C SER A 258 4.54 -10.58 15.86
N ASP A 259 4.77 -11.66 16.63
CA ASP A 259 6.08 -12.29 16.78
C ASP A 259 6.61 -12.89 15.47
N ARG A 260 5.75 -13.54 14.67
CA ARG A 260 6.12 -14.01 13.33
C ARG A 260 6.37 -12.88 12.36
N THR A 261 5.56 -11.82 12.42
CA THR A 261 5.77 -10.62 11.60
C THR A 261 7.12 -9.99 11.89
N ASP A 262 7.46 -9.82 13.17
CA ASP A 262 8.72 -9.22 13.60
C ASP A 262 9.92 -10.08 13.20
N ALA A 263 9.86 -11.39 13.46
CA ALA A 263 10.92 -12.32 13.10
C ALA A 263 11.19 -12.34 11.57
N PHE A 264 10.12 -12.38 10.77
CA PHE A 264 10.23 -12.32 9.31
C PHE A 264 10.88 -11.02 8.83
N ASN A 265 10.42 -9.87 9.34
CA ASN A 265 10.97 -8.58 8.93
C ASN A 265 12.41 -8.39 9.43
N GLN A 266 12.77 -8.90 10.60
CA GLN A 266 14.15 -8.88 11.09
C GLN A 266 15.09 -9.64 10.15
N GLN A 267 14.73 -10.86 9.75
CA GLN A 267 15.53 -11.67 8.82
C GLN A 267 15.75 -10.95 7.48
N ILE A 268 14.72 -10.28 6.96
CA ILE A 268 14.85 -9.45 5.76
C ILE A 268 15.87 -8.33 5.97
N GLN A 269 15.78 -7.61 7.09
CA GLN A 269 16.71 -6.50 7.36
C GLN A 269 18.16 -6.98 7.49
N GLU A 270 18.40 -8.12 8.12
CA GLU A 270 19.75 -8.71 8.25
C GLU A 270 20.39 -8.97 6.87
N ILE A 271 19.58 -9.38 5.88
CA ILE A 271 20.07 -9.58 4.50
C ILE A 271 20.23 -8.23 3.80
N LEU A 272 19.22 -7.35 3.87
CA LEU A 272 19.21 -6.08 3.15
C LEU A 272 20.36 -5.15 3.56
N GLN A 273 20.74 -5.16 4.84
CA GLN A 273 21.86 -4.35 5.36
C GLN A 273 23.21 -4.70 4.72
N ASN A 274 23.34 -5.92 4.18
CA ASN A 274 24.54 -6.39 3.49
C ASN A 274 24.44 -6.25 1.95
N SER A 275 23.40 -5.60 1.44
CA SER A 275 23.16 -5.42 0.01
C SER A 275 23.51 -4.01 -0.48
N SER A 276 23.57 -3.81 -1.80
CA SER A 276 23.77 -2.47 -2.38
C SER A 276 22.64 -1.50 -2.06
N PHE A 277 21.44 -1.96 -1.68
CA PHE A 277 20.37 -1.09 -1.20
C PHE A 277 20.75 -0.33 0.08
N ALA A 278 21.64 -0.90 0.89
CA ALA A 278 22.13 -0.31 2.14
C ALA A 278 23.33 0.62 1.95
N ASP A 279 23.75 0.90 0.71
CA ASP A 279 24.89 1.77 0.44
C ASP A 279 24.71 3.15 1.12
N PRO A 280 25.64 3.57 2.00
CA PRO A 280 25.54 4.82 2.73
C PRO A 280 25.67 6.06 1.83
N LYS A 281 26.29 5.94 0.65
CA LYS A 281 26.39 7.03 -0.33
C LYS A 281 25.12 7.20 -1.17
N CYS A 282 24.20 6.26 -1.07
CA CYS A 282 23.03 6.22 -1.92
C CYS A 282 21.77 6.68 -1.20
N GLY A 283 21.33 7.89 -1.54
CA GLY A 283 20.00 8.41 -1.20
C GLY A 283 18.93 7.76 -2.09
N SER A 284 18.39 6.61 -1.68
CA SER A 284 17.31 5.92 -2.38
C SER A 284 16.00 6.02 -1.61
N TRP A 285 14.90 6.11 -2.35
CA TRP A 285 13.53 6.09 -1.81
C TRP A 285 13.14 4.77 -1.14
N TYR A 286 14.01 3.75 -1.22
CA TYR A 286 13.85 2.47 -0.53
C TYR A 286 13.97 2.54 0.98
N LYS A 287 14.68 3.57 1.49
CA LYS A 287 15.06 3.71 2.90
C LYS A 287 14.26 4.81 3.59
N ASN A 288 13.93 4.60 4.86
CA ASN A 288 13.44 5.67 5.71
C ASN A 288 14.60 6.57 6.22
N LYS A 289 14.26 7.62 6.97
CA LYS A 289 15.24 8.55 7.57
C LYS A 289 16.25 7.88 8.51
N ASP A 290 15.91 6.73 9.08
CA ASP A 290 16.75 5.96 10.00
C ASP A 290 17.62 4.93 9.24
N GLY A 291 17.58 4.93 7.90
CA GLY A 291 18.33 4.01 7.05
C GLY A 291 17.69 2.62 6.87
N LYS A 292 16.55 2.35 7.52
CA LYS A 292 15.82 1.08 7.41
C LYS A 292 15.22 0.95 6.01
N ILE A 293 15.49 -0.16 5.34
CA ILE A 293 14.96 -0.44 4.00
C ILE A 293 13.57 -1.06 4.17
N THR A 294 12.51 -0.29 3.87
CA THR A 294 11.12 -0.72 4.09
C THR A 294 10.43 -1.21 2.81
N ASN A 295 11.04 -0.95 1.65
CA ASN A 295 10.41 -1.23 0.36
C ASN A 295 10.85 -2.56 -0.25
N ASN A 296 12.16 -2.87 -0.24
CA ASN A 296 12.71 -3.90 -1.11
C ASN A 296 12.65 -5.30 -0.52
N TRP A 297 12.40 -6.28 -1.38
CA TRP A 297 12.55 -7.70 -1.09
C TRP A 297 14.04 -8.09 -1.12
N SER A 298 14.47 -8.93 -0.18
CA SER A 298 15.86 -9.37 -0.02
C SER A 298 16.23 -10.61 -0.83
N GLY A 299 15.25 -11.42 -1.22
CA GLY A 299 15.45 -12.69 -1.90
C GLY A 299 15.14 -12.66 -3.39
N THR A 300 15.00 -13.85 -3.96
CA THR A 300 14.56 -14.06 -5.35
C THR A 300 13.04 -14.08 -5.46
N VAL A 301 12.53 -13.90 -6.68
CA VAL A 301 11.09 -14.04 -6.96
C VAL A 301 10.61 -15.48 -6.75
N VAL A 302 11.43 -16.47 -7.09
CA VAL A 302 11.08 -17.90 -6.93
C VAL A 302 10.89 -18.24 -5.46
N GLU A 303 11.83 -17.83 -4.60
CA GLU A 303 11.72 -18.01 -3.15
C GLU A 303 10.44 -17.38 -2.59
N TYR A 304 10.08 -16.17 -3.05
CA TYR A 304 8.85 -15.51 -2.63
C TYR A 304 7.60 -16.27 -3.11
N GLN A 305 7.59 -16.76 -4.35
CA GLN A 305 6.49 -17.54 -4.90
C GLN A 305 6.30 -18.88 -4.17
N GLU A 306 7.39 -19.54 -3.81
CA GLU A 306 7.38 -20.77 -3.01
C GLU A 306 6.86 -20.48 -1.60
N MET A 307 7.36 -19.43 -0.95
CA MET A 307 6.91 -19.00 0.38
C MET A 307 5.40 -18.72 0.43
N LEU A 308 4.86 -18.05 -0.59
CA LEU A 308 3.42 -17.73 -0.68
C LEU A 308 2.58 -18.82 -1.36
N SER A 309 3.16 -19.97 -1.70
CA SER A 309 2.42 -21.06 -2.36
C SER A 309 1.42 -21.76 -1.43
N LYS A 310 1.62 -21.64 -0.11
CA LYS A 310 0.77 -22.24 0.92
C LYS A 310 0.61 -21.28 2.09
N VAL A 311 -0.61 -21.20 2.63
CA VAL A 311 -0.85 -20.52 3.90
C VAL A 311 -0.43 -21.44 5.05
N ASP A 312 0.46 -20.94 5.90
CA ASP A 312 0.69 -21.51 7.22
C ASP A 312 -0.30 -20.87 8.20
N TRP A 313 -1.25 -21.65 8.70
CA TRP A 313 -2.29 -21.14 9.60
C TRP A 313 -1.75 -20.88 11.02
N GLU A 314 -0.58 -21.43 11.38
CA GLU A 314 0.05 -21.15 12.69
C GLU A 314 0.62 -19.73 12.78
N ASP A 315 0.84 -19.08 11.64
CA ASP A 315 1.23 -17.67 11.56
C ASP A 315 0.07 -16.70 11.91
N PHE A 316 -1.16 -17.21 12.05
CA PHE A 316 -2.36 -16.39 12.27
C PHE A 316 -3.07 -16.74 13.58
N GLU A 317 -3.60 -15.70 14.22
CA GLU A 317 -4.58 -15.79 15.29
C GLU A 317 -5.98 -15.61 14.72
N THR A 318 -6.92 -16.43 15.19
CA THR A 318 -8.33 -16.36 14.81
C THR A 318 -9.17 -15.90 15.99
N THR A 319 -9.88 -14.79 15.84
CA THR A 319 -10.95 -14.38 16.76
C THR A 319 -12.31 -14.76 16.19
N VAL A 320 -13.27 -15.06 17.05
CA VAL A 320 -14.65 -15.40 16.65
C VAL A 320 -15.57 -14.26 17.12
N GLY A 321 -16.52 -13.86 16.28
CA GLY A 321 -17.62 -12.95 16.61
C GLY A 321 -18.89 -13.71 16.96
N GLU A 322 -19.88 -13.03 17.54
CA GLU A 322 -21.17 -13.62 17.92
C GLU A 322 -21.94 -14.17 16.69
N ARG A 323 -22.79 -15.18 16.89
CA ARG A 323 -23.64 -15.72 15.82
C ARG A 323 -24.77 -14.72 15.54
N GLU A 324 -24.95 -14.35 14.27
CA GLU A 324 -26.14 -13.63 13.79
C GLU A 324 -27.39 -14.48 14.05
N GLY A 325 -28.03 -14.28 15.21
CA GLY A 325 -29.16 -15.08 15.71
C GLY A 325 -29.21 -15.25 17.24
N GLU A 326 -28.19 -14.79 17.97
CA GLU A 326 -28.23 -14.69 19.45
C GLU A 326 -28.78 -13.33 19.91
N ARG A 327 -28.39 -12.21 19.29
CA ARG A 327 -28.94 -10.86 19.60
C ARG A 327 -30.47 -10.76 19.44
N ALA A 328 -31.07 -11.49 18.48
CA ALA A 328 -32.51 -11.44 18.26
C ALA A 328 -33.33 -12.22 19.30
N ARG A 329 -32.71 -13.00 20.19
CA ARG A 329 -33.42 -13.75 21.24
C ARG A 329 -33.46 -13.04 22.59
N ASP A 330 -32.55 -12.12 22.85
CA ASP A 330 -32.46 -11.42 24.14
C ASP A 330 -33.29 -10.12 24.17
N GLU A 331 -33.71 -9.58 23.03
CA GLU A 331 -34.54 -8.36 22.96
C GLU A 331 -36.07 -8.65 22.98
N ASP A 332 -36.50 -9.91 22.91
CA ASP A 332 -37.93 -10.31 22.85
C ASP A 332 -38.49 -10.91 24.18
N TRP A 333 -37.74 -10.90 25.29
CA TRP A 333 -38.19 -11.47 26.59
C TRP A 333 -38.15 -10.50 27.79
N GLU A 334 -38.56 -9.25 27.62
CA GLU A 334 -38.99 -8.42 28.76
C GLU A 334 -40.46 -8.02 28.62
N GLY A 335 -41.38 -8.92 29.02
CA GLY A 335 -42.80 -8.56 29.07
C GLY A 335 -43.83 -9.67 29.23
N ALA A 336 -43.70 -10.58 30.20
CA ALA A 336 -44.87 -11.27 30.78
C ALA A 336 -44.50 -11.92 32.13
N GLY A 337 -44.80 -11.23 33.23
CA GLY A 337 -44.79 -11.80 34.58
C GLY A 337 -46.17 -12.35 34.97
N GLY A 338 -46.15 -13.48 35.71
CA GLY A 338 -47.27 -14.10 36.46
C GLY A 338 -48.03 -15.17 35.65
N ASP A 339 -48.32 -16.38 36.13
CA ASP A 339 -48.43 -16.87 37.51
C ASP A 339 -48.49 -18.42 37.51
N GLY A 340 -48.01 -19.06 38.59
CA GLY A 340 -48.42 -20.37 39.14
C GLY A 340 -48.28 -21.70 38.35
N GLY A 341 -47.59 -22.69 38.96
CA GLY A 341 -48.01 -24.10 38.87
C GLY A 341 -46.94 -25.20 38.70
N GLU A 342 -46.50 -25.76 39.84
CA GLU A 342 -46.07 -27.14 40.13
C GLU A 342 -45.42 -28.11 39.09
N GLN A 343 -44.22 -28.57 39.48
CA GLN A 343 -43.64 -29.93 39.47
C GLN A 343 -43.99 -30.94 38.35
N HIS A 344 -42.95 -31.45 37.67
CA HIS A 344 -42.48 -32.85 37.77
C HIS A 344 -41.17 -33.04 36.99
N GLY A 345 -40.25 -33.85 37.53
CA GLY A 345 -38.91 -34.09 36.98
C GLY A 345 -38.81 -35.23 35.94
N VAL A 346 -37.57 -35.74 35.82
CA VAL A 346 -37.03 -36.76 34.87
C VAL A 346 -36.55 -36.11 33.56
N GLY A 347 -35.35 -36.35 33.02
CA GLY A 347 -34.22 -37.22 33.35
C GLY A 347 -33.16 -37.02 32.25
N ALA A 348 -31.90 -37.21 32.59
CA ALA A 348 -30.76 -37.09 31.69
C ALA A 348 -30.79 -38.16 30.58
N GLY A 349 -30.36 -37.79 29.38
CA GLY A 349 -30.19 -38.71 28.25
C GLY A 349 -29.16 -38.17 27.28
N ASP A 350 -27.97 -38.76 27.34
CA ASP A 350 -26.86 -38.59 26.42
C ASP A 350 -27.26 -38.93 24.97
N VAL A 351 -26.77 -38.16 24.00
CA VAL A 351 -26.83 -38.54 22.58
C VAL A 351 -25.40 -38.54 22.03
N GLU A 352 -24.83 -39.75 21.95
CA GLU A 352 -23.61 -40.06 21.21
C GLU A 352 -23.81 -39.84 19.71
N CYS A 353 -22.88 -39.11 19.09
CA CYS A 353 -22.81 -38.88 17.66
C CYS A 353 -21.98 -40.00 17.01
N GLY A 354 -22.65 -40.95 16.34
CA GLY A 354 -22.01 -42.02 15.56
C GLY A 354 -21.60 -41.55 14.16
N CYS A 355 -20.29 -41.42 13.93
CA CYS A 355 -19.70 -41.28 12.61
C CYS A 355 -19.74 -42.61 11.84
N GLY A 356 -20.53 -42.67 10.77
CA GLY A 356 -20.56 -43.77 9.81
C GLY A 356 -20.13 -43.31 8.43
N GLY A 357 -18.84 -43.44 8.12
CA GLY A 357 -18.31 -43.24 6.77
C GLY A 357 -18.76 -44.35 5.82
N ARG A 358 -18.98 -43.99 4.55
CA ARG A 358 -18.96 -44.92 3.42
C ARG A 358 -18.49 -44.17 2.18
N GLY A 359 -17.28 -44.51 1.73
CA GLY A 359 -16.79 -44.21 0.40
C GLY A 359 -17.21 -45.28 -0.60
N VAL A 360 -17.27 -44.88 -1.88
CA VAL A 360 -17.31 -45.69 -3.11
C VAL A 360 -16.77 -44.71 -4.18
N GLY A 361 -15.59 -44.85 -4.81
CA GLY A 361 -15.13 -45.93 -5.70
C GLY A 361 -15.92 -45.84 -7.02
N VAL A 362 -15.45 -45.26 -8.11
CA VAL A 362 -14.31 -45.63 -8.99
C VAL A 362 -13.90 -44.40 -9.79
#